data_AF-A0AAW2JCS0-F1
#
_entry.id   AF-A0AAW2JCS0-F1
#
_cell.length_a   1.000
_cell.length_b   1.000
_cell.length_c   1.000
_cell.angle_alpha   90.00
_cell.angle_beta   90.00
_cell.angle_gamma   90.00
#
_symmetry.space_group_name_H-M   'P 1'
#
loop_
_entity.id
_entity.type
_entity.pdbx_description
1 polymer ?
#
loop_
_entity_poly.entity_id
_entity_poly.type
_entity_poly.pdbx_seq_one_letter_code
_entity_poly.pdbx_strand_id
1 'polypeptide(L)'
;MKRDFPSQEFQQLLSSAFRQELTCLNILPKEGENRSYEYWEKEFIDADQSELPDPDPDAQKPEILAEILDSEIVPPSCKEDMALLAEEMLEVWEEMREGAKRLTKMYPVRVCGYCPEVHVAPTGHKAQNCGAHKHQQRNGQHGWQAAVLDDLIPPKFVWHVTDVNKPLERELRNFYGQAPAVVELCTGWCCCA
;
A
#
# COMPACT_ATOMS: atom_id res chain seq x y z
N MET A 1 -34.63 22.47 -0.89
CA MET A 1 -34.38 22.29 0.55
C MET A 1 -32.95 21.81 0.69
N LYS A 2 -32.07 22.66 1.22
CA LYS A 2 -30.63 22.43 1.32
C LYS A 2 -30.41 21.29 2.32
N ARG A 3 -29.71 20.24 1.94
CA ARG A 3 -29.28 19.16 2.84
C ARG A 3 -27.86 19.50 3.28
N ASP A 4 -27.69 19.53 4.59
CA ASP A 4 -26.46 19.95 5.24
C ASP A 4 -25.28 19.10 4.78
N PHE A 5 -24.20 19.81 4.42
CA PHE A 5 -22.89 19.24 4.16
C PHE A 5 -22.37 18.59 5.46
N PRO A 6 -21.49 17.58 5.39
CA PRO A 6 -20.82 17.06 6.59
C PRO A 6 -20.10 18.21 7.30
N SER A 7 -19.95 18.09 8.63
CA SER A 7 -19.39 19.14 9.49
C SER A 7 -18.15 19.76 8.85
N GLN A 8 -17.99 21.07 9.02
CA GLN A 8 -16.87 21.83 8.45
C GLN A 8 -15.51 21.20 8.80
N GLU A 9 -15.46 20.45 9.92
CA GLU A 9 -14.34 19.63 10.38
C GLU A 9 -14.06 18.40 9.49
N PHE A 10 -15.06 17.67 9.01
CA PHE A 10 -14.87 16.48 8.16
C PHE A 10 -14.37 16.85 6.75
N GLN A 11 -14.89 17.95 6.18
CA GLN A 11 -14.33 18.52 4.95
C GLN A 11 -12.94 19.12 5.18
N GLN A 12 -12.69 19.70 6.35
CA GLN A 12 -11.36 20.18 6.72
C GLN A 12 -10.37 19.03 6.90
N LEU A 13 -10.75 17.90 7.51
CA LEU A 13 -9.94 16.70 7.70
C LEU A 13 -9.56 16.08 6.36
N LEU A 14 -10.54 15.84 5.47
CA LEU A 14 -10.28 15.38 4.10
C LEU A 14 -9.41 16.37 3.31
N SER A 15 -9.60 17.69 3.50
CA SER A 15 -8.77 18.72 2.86
C SER A 15 -7.40 18.94 3.53
N SER A 16 -7.21 18.48 4.76
CA SER A 16 -5.97 18.57 5.54
C SER A 16 -5.09 17.34 5.28
N ALA A 17 -5.70 16.16 5.15
CA ALA A 17 -5.09 14.96 4.61
C ALA A 17 -4.58 15.20 3.18
N PHE A 18 -5.33 15.95 2.37
CA PHE A 18 -4.89 16.39 1.04
C PHE A 18 -3.85 17.55 1.05
N ARG A 19 -3.71 18.31 2.14
CA ARG A 19 -2.79 19.47 2.23
C ARG A 19 -1.46 19.19 2.93
N GLN A 20 -1.37 18.11 3.70
CA GLN A 20 -0.12 17.74 4.38
C GLN A 20 0.95 17.16 3.43
N GLU A 21 0.66 17.04 2.13
CA GLU A 21 1.65 16.70 1.10
C GLU A 21 2.74 17.78 0.87
N LEU A 22 2.67 18.97 1.49
CA LEU A 22 3.54 20.11 1.12
C LEU A 22 4.48 20.70 2.20
N THR A 23 4.59 20.14 3.41
CA THR A 23 5.45 20.76 4.46
C THR A 23 6.58 19.93 5.05
N CYS A 24 6.89 18.75 4.53
CA CYS A 24 8.05 17.95 5.01
C CYS A 24 9.34 18.17 4.20
N LEU A 25 9.46 19.28 3.48
CA LEU A 25 10.75 19.86 3.09
C LEU A 25 11.38 20.49 4.34
N ASN A 26 12.11 19.71 5.16
CA ASN A 26 13.23 20.18 6.00
C ASN A 26 13.81 19.10 6.95
N ILE A 27 13.96 17.86 6.48
CA ILE A 27 14.95 16.95 7.08
C ILE A 27 15.76 16.33 5.95
N LEU A 28 16.63 17.14 5.35
CA LEU A 28 17.76 16.65 4.57
C LEU A 28 18.86 16.24 5.56
N PRO A 29 19.39 15.00 5.52
CA PRO A 29 20.73 14.75 6.02
C PRO A 29 21.72 15.52 5.15
N LYS A 30 22.66 16.21 5.79
CA LYS A 30 23.65 17.07 5.14
C LYS A 30 24.47 16.30 4.10
N GLU A 31 24.75 16.97 2.98
CA GLU A 31 25.73 16.55 1.98
C GLU A 31 27.07 16.21 2.65
N GLY A 32 27.62 15.05 2.32
CA GLY A 32 29.02 14.72 2.59
C GLY A 32 29.27 13.39 3.30
N GLU A 33 28.94 12.26 2.67
CA GLU A 33 29.83 11.09 2.77
C GLU A 33 29.69 10.20 1.53
N ASN A 34 30.56 10.45 0.54
CA ASN A 34 30.85 9.53 -0.55
C ASN A 34 31.45 8.25 0.05
N ARG A 35 30.60 7.28 0.43
CA ARG A 35 31.06 5.94 0.79
C ARG A 35 30.58 4.92 -0.25
N SER A 36 31.36 4.86 -1.32
CA SER A 36 31.60 3.67 -2.15
C SER A 36 30.36 2.96 -2.74
N TYR A 37 29.90 3.43 -3.90
CA TYR A 37 29.00 2.68 -4.80
C TYR A 37 29.75 1.71 -5.75
N GLU A 38 31.04 1.46 -5.55
CA GLU A 38 31.88 0.65 -6.46
C GLU A 38 32.19 -0.78 -5.96
N TYR A 39 31.39 -1.33 -5.04
CA TYR A 39 31.61 -2.68 -4.49
C TYR A 39 30.46 -3.66 -4.75
N TRP A 40 29.83 -3.61 -5.94
CA TRP A 40 28.80 -4.61 -6.29
C TRP A 40 28.86 -5.06 -7.76
N GLU A 41 29.98 -4.82 -8.44
CA GLU A 41 30.16 -5.23 -9.84
C GLU A 41 31.07 -6.46 -10.02
N LYS A 42 31.48 -7.12 -8.92
CA LYS A 42 32.29 -8.34 -8.99
C LYS A 42 31.54 -9.52 -8.40
N GLU A 43 31.10 -10.35 -9.34
CA GLU A 43 30.61 -11.72 -9.21
C GLU A 43 29.27 -11.90 -8.50
N PHE A 44 28.24 -12.13 -9.31
CA PHE A 44 27.02 -12.81 -8.85
C PHE A 44 27.43 -14.23 -8.43
N ILE A 45 27.82 -14.38 -7.17
CA ILE A 45 27.89 -15.69 -6.53
C ILE A 45 26.43 -16.09 -6.30
N ASP A 46 25.98 -17.14 -6.98
CA ASP A 46 24.72 -17.78 -6.64
C ASP A 46 24.80 -18.14 -5.16
N ALA A 47 23.90 -17.58 -4.35
CA ALA A 47 23.83 -17.92 -2.93
C ALA A 47 23.48 -19.41 -2.83
N ASP A 48 24.51 -20.25 -2.66
CA ASP A 48 24.31 -21.65 -2.32
C ASP A 48 23.63 -21.69 -0.95
N GLN A 49 22.42 -22.24 -0.92
CA GLN A 49 21.64 -22.36 0.31
C GLN A 49 22.38 -23.22 1.35
N SER A 50 23.40 -23.98 0.94
CA SER A 50 24.25 -24.77 1.84
C SER A 50 25.20 -23.93 2.72
N GLU A 51 25.47 -22.66 2.37
CA GLU A 51 26.34 -21.77 3.13
C GLU A 51 25.60 -20.84 4.11
N LEU A 52 24.28 -20.96 4.21
CA LEU A 52 23.51 -20.20 5.20
C LEU A 52 23.85 -20.71 6.61
N PRO A 53 24.20 -19.83 7.57
CA PRO A 53 24.40 -20.25 8.95
C PRO A 53 23.10 -20.87 9.49
N ASP A 54 23.24 -21.99 10.21
CA ASP A 54 22.12 -22.64 10.86
C ASP A 54 21.35 -21.61 11.71
N PRO A 55 20.01 -21.60 11.65
CA PRO A 55 19.21 -20.67 12.43
C PRO A 55 19.54 -20.84 13.92
N ASP A 56 19.97 -19.75 14.56
CA ASP A 56 20.23 -19.73 15.99
C ASP A 56 18.95 -20.17 16.74
N PRO A 57 19.00 -21.26 17.53
CA PRO A 57 17.84 -21.75 18.26
C PRO A 57 17.30 -20.76 19.30
N ASP A 58 18.06 -19.71 19.64
CA ASP A 58 17.71 -18.67 20.60
C ASP A 58 17.45 -17.30 19.93
N ALA A 59 17.51 -17.22 18.59
CA ALA A 59 17.09 -16.01 17.89
C ALA A 59 15.58 -15.83 18.03
N GLN A 60 15.18 -14.78 18.75
CA GLN A 60 13.79 -14.35 18.83
C GLN A 60 13.29 -14.10 17.40
N LYS A 61 12.45 -15.00 16.90
CA LYS A 61 11.69 -14.78 15.68
C LYS A 61 10.90 -13.50 15.92
N PRO A 62 11.10 -12.42 15.12
CA PRO A 62 10.26 -11.25 15.27
C PRO A 62 8.82 -11.75 15.11
N GLU A 63 8.02 -11.53 16.15
CA GLU A 63 6.58 -11.78 16.09
C GLU A 63 6.03 -10.82 15.05
N ILE A 64 5.95 -11.30 13.81
CA ILE A 64 5.02 -10.79 12.83
C ILE A 64 3.67 -10.84 13.55
N LEU A 65 2.99 -9.69 13.64
CA LEU A 65 1.68 -9.52 14.28
C LEU A 65 0.87 -10.82 14.17
N ALA A 66 0.53 -11.41 15.31
CA ALA A 66 -0.28 -12.62 15.35
C ALA A 66 -1.53 -12.38 14.50
N GLU A 67 -1.81 -13.27 13.55
CA GLU A 67 -3.07 -13.23 12.81
C GLU A 67 -4.20 -13.36 13.83
N ILE A 68 -5.04 -12.32 13.90
CA ILE A 68 -6.20 -12.30 14.80
C ILE A 68 -7.10 -13.46 14.38
N LEU A 69 -7.43 -14.35 15.30
CA LEU A 69 -8.34 -15.46 15.04
C LEU A 69 -9.72 -14.91 14.67
N ASP A 70 -10.38 -15.47 13.65
CA ASP A 70 -11.73 -15.06 13.23
C ASP A 70 -12.76 -15.06 14.38
N SER A 71 -12.52 -15.87 15.43
CA SER A 71 -13.39 -15.97 16.62
C SER A 71 -13.25 -14.77 17.57
N GLU A 72 -12.19 -13.98 17.45
CA GLU A 72 -11.92 -12.79 18.26
C GLU A 72 -12.43 -11.51 17.58
N ILE A 73 -12.82 -11.58 16.31
CA ILE A 73 -13.37 -10.46 15.55
C ILE A 73 -14.81 -10.22 16.03
N VAL A 74 -14.97 -9.26 16.94
CA VAL A 74 -16.28 -8.81 17.39
C VAL A 74 -16.79 -7.73 16.43
N PRO A 75 -17.93 -7.92 15.75
CA PRO A 75 -18.49 -6.87 14.93
C PRO A 75 -18.95 -5.71 15.82
N PRO A 76 -18.78 -4.46 15.38
CA PRO A 76 -19.29 -3.27 16.08
C PRO A 76 -20.78 -3.40 16.38
N SER A 77 -21.18 -2.95 17.58
CA SER A 77 -22.51 -3.23 18.14
C SER A 77 -23.55 -2.14 17.83
N CYS A 78 -23.10 -0.93 17.55
CA CYS A 78 -23.94 0.23 17.25
C CYS A 78 -23.31 1.15 16.19
N LYS A 79 -24.05 2.16 15.75
CA LYS A 79 -23.61 3.09 14.68
C LYS A 79 -22.43 3.94 15.13
N GLU A 80 -22.39 4.30 16.40
CA GLU A 80 -21.31 5.05 17.02
C GLU A 80 -20.01 4.24 17.02
N ASP A 81 -20.06 2.95 17.39
CA ASP A 81 -18.91 2.05 17.33
C ASP A 81 -18.41 1.87 15.89
N MET A 82 -19.34 1.76 14.93
CA MET A 82 -19.01 1.68 13.50
C MET A 82 -18.25 2.91 13.00
N ALA A 83 -18.70 4.10 13.40
CA ALA A 83 -18.09 5.36 12.99
C ALA A 83 -16.68 5.49 13.57
N LEU A 84 -16.50 5.18 14.86
CA LEU A 84 -15.19 5.19 15.50
C LEU A 84 -14.23 4.19 14.85
N LEU A 85 -14.71 2.97 14.57
CA LEU A 85 -13.92 1.96 13.88
C LEU A 85 -13.52 2.42 12.47
N ALA A 86 -14.44 3.05 11.74
CA ALA A 86 -14.18 3.56 10.40
C ALA A 86 -13.12 4.68 10.40
N GLU A 87 -13.18 5.59 11.38
CA GLU A 87 -12.17 6.63 11.57
C GLU A 87 -10.80 6.03 11.90
N GLU A 88 -10.73 5.13 12.89
CA GLU A 88 -9.49 4.44 13.28
C GLU A 88 -8.89 3.64 12.11
N MET A 89 -9.73 2.93 11.35
CA MET A 89 -9.28 2.19 10.17
C MET A 89 -8.65 3.10 9.11
N LEU A 90 -9.21 4.29 8.88
CA LEU A 90 -8.65 5.24 7.93
C LEU A 90 -7.31 5.79 8.41
N GLU A 91 -7.19 6.12 9.69
CA GLU A 91 -5.93 6.60 10.29
C GLU A 91 -4.82 5.54 10.18
N VAL A 92 -5.11 4.30 10.57
CA VAL A 92 -4.16 3.18 10.48
C VAL A 92 -3.77 2.89 9.03
N TRP A 93 -4.74 2.96 8.10
CA TRP A 93 -4.49 2.77 6.68
C TRP A 93 -3.56 3.86 6.11
N GLU A 94 -3.77 5.12 6.49
CA GLU A 94 -2.91 6.23 6.09
C GLU A 94 -1.51 6.11 6.70
N GLU A 95 -1.40 5.75 7.98
CA GLU A 95 -0.12 5.53 8.65
C GLU A 95 0.69 4.41 7.96
N MET A 96 0.03 3.29 7.64
CA MET A 96 0.66 2.18 6.91
C MET A 96 1.17 2.63 5.54
N ARG A 97 0.37 3.39 4.78
CA ARG A 97 0.77 3.91 3.47
C ARG A 97 1.95 4.86 3.56
N GLU A 98 1.96 5.77 4.53
CA GLU A 98 3.09 6.68 4.73
C GLU A 98 4.34 5.92 5.20
N GLY A 99 4.19 4.90 6.05
CA GLY A 99 5.26 3.98 6.42
C GLY A 99 5.89 3.30 5.20
N ALA A 100 5.07 2.72 4.33
CA ALA A 100 5.53 2.12 3.08
C ALA A 100 6.23 3.13 2.16
N LYS A 101 5.71 4.36 2.06
CA LYS A 101 6.32 5.46 1.30
C LYS A 101 7.69 5.87 1.85
N ARG A 102 7.90 5.82 3.17
CA ARG A 102 9.21 6.07 3.78
C ARG A 102 10.19 4.93 3.48
N LEU A 103 9.72 3.68 3.54
CA LEU A 103 10.55 2.51 3.24
C LEU A 103 11.04 2.51 1.79
N THR A 104 10.20 2.86 0.82
CA THR A 104 10.60 2.95 -0.60
C THR A 104 11.58 4.08 -0.89
N LYS A 105 11.68 5.09 -0.03
CA LYS A 105 12.72 6.12 -0.10
C LYS A 105 14.05 5.66 0.50
N MET A 106 14.00 4.83 1.55
CA MET A 106 15.19 4.33 2.24
C MET A 106 15.85 3.17 1.48
N TYR A 107 15.04 2.27 0.95
CA TYR A 107 15.48 1.08 0.24
C TYR A 107 15.05 1.17 -1.23
N PRO A 108 15.96 1.00 -2.20
CA PRO A 108 15.57 0.92 -3.59
C PRO A 108 14.70 -0.32 -3.81
N VAL A 109 13.43 -0.10 -4.15
CA VAL A 109 12.49 -1.17 -4.47
C VAL A 109 12.23 -1.16 -5.98
N ARG A 110 12.32 -2.33 -6.59
CA ARG A 110 12.01 -2.59 -7.99
C ARG A 110 10.81 -3.52 -8.06
N VAL A 111 9.90 -3.23 -8.96
CA VAL A 111 8.76 -4.10 -9.25
C VAL A 111 8.78 -4.50 -10.70
N CYS A 112 8.27 -5.69 -11.01
CA CYS A 112 8.08 -6.12 -12.38
C CYS A 112 6.77 -5.53 -12.93
N GLY A 113 6.82 -4.84 -14.06
CA GLY A 113 5.60 -4.31 -14.71
C GLY A 113 4.66 -5.37 -15.29
N TYR A 114 4.99 -6.66 -15.19
CA TYR A 114 4.24 -7.74 -15.82
C TYR A 114 3.72 -8.81 -14.84
N CYS A 115 4.38 -8.99 -13.69
CA CYS A 115 4.01 -9.96 -12.65
C CYS A 115 4.13 -9.30 -11.27
N PRO A 116 3.51 -9.84 -10.21
CA PRO A 116 3.47 -9.22 -8.89
C PRO A 116 4.80 -9.36 -8.11
N GLU A 117 5.92 -9.48 -8.81
CA GLU A 117 7.22 -9.70 -8.18
C GLU A 117 7.86 -8.37 -7.78
N VAL A 118 8.38 -8.36 -6.54
CA VAL A 118 9.01 -7.21 -5.91
C VAL A 118 10.43 -7.61 -5.53
N HIS A 119 11.38 -6.72 -5.80
CA HIS A 119 12.78 -6.90 -5.51
C HIS A 119 13.33 -5.68 -4.76
N VAL A 120 14.01 -5.91 -3.64
CA VAL A 120 14.58 -4.84 -2.82
C VAL A 120 16.08 -4.77 -3.06
N ALA A 121 16.48 -4.02 -4.08
CA ALA A 121 17.86 -3.69 -4.39
C ALA A 121 17.93 -2.55 -5.42
N PRO A 122 19.10 -1.87 -5.58
CA PRO A 122 19.28 -0.81 -6.58
C PRO A 122 18.91 -1.25 -8.00
N THR A 123 19.15 -2.51 -8.35
CA THR A 123 18.85 -3.11 -9.65
C THR A 123 18.09 -4.42 -9.47
N GLY A 124 17.10 -4.68 -10.32
CA GLY A 124 16.42 -5.98 -10.31
C GLY A 124 17.31 -7.13 -10.78
N HIS A 125 16.96 -8.36 -10.39
CA HIS A 125 17.74 -9.54 -10.76
C HIS A 125 17.54 -9.96 -12.22
N LYS A 126 18.44 -10.80 -12.73
CA LYS A 126 18.41 -11.32 -14.11
C LYS A 126 17.72 -12.66 -14.28
N ALA A 127 17.14 -13.23 -13.20
CA ALA A 127 16.43 -14.51 -13.28
C ALA A 127 15.33 -14.49 -14.35
N GLN A 128 15.23 -15.60 -15.08
CA GLN A 128 14.34 -15.79 -16.24
C GLN A 128 13.07 -16.55 -15.85
N ASN A 129 12.50 -16.21 -14.69
CA ASN A 129 11.38 -16.92 -14.07
C ASN A 129 10.10 -16.06 -13.99
N CYS A 130 9.99 -15.00 -14.80
CA CYS A 130 8.81 -14.12 -14.80
C CYS A 130 7.53 -14.91 -15.10
N GLY A 131 6.60 -14.96 -14.12
CA GLY A 131 5.32 -15.67 -14.24
C GLY A 131 4.26 -14.99 -15.10
N ALA A 132 4.59 -13.87 -15.75
CA ALA A 132 3.63 -13.09 -16.52
C ALA A 132 3.18 -13.78 -17.82
N HIS A 133 2.03 -13.35 -18.35
CA HIS A 133 1.59 -13.77 -19.68
C HIS A 133 2.63 -13.39 -20.76
N LYS A 134 2.81 -14.29 -21.74
CA LYS A 134 3.80 -14.16 -22.82
C LYS A 134 5.26 -13.95 -22.35
N HIS A 135 5.63 -14.43 -21.16
CA HIS A 135 7.01 -14.34 -20.67
C HIS A 135 8.04 -14.99 -21.62
N GLN A 136 7.65 -16.03 -22.37
CA GLN A 136 8.50 -16.68 -23.38
C GLN A 136 9.00 -15.71 -24.47
N GLN A 137 8.19 -14.71 -24.85
CA GLN A 137 8.60 -13.68 -25.82
C GLN A 137 9.67 -12.72 -25.26
N ARG A 138 9.80 -12.68 -23.93
CA ARG A 138 10.81 -11.91 -23.20
C ARG A 138 11.86 -12.83 -22.56
N ASN A 139 11.95 -14.09 -23.02
CA ASN A 139 12.85 -15.09 -22.47
C ASN A 139 12.75 -15.23 -20.93
N GLY A 140 11.54 -15.15 -20.37
CA GLY A 140 11.30 -15.23 -18.94
C GLY A 140 11.78 -14.02 -18.13
N GLN A 141 12.29 -12.96 -18.75
CA GLN A 141 12.86 -11.81 -18.05
C GLN A 141 11.78 -10.89 -17.46
N HIS A 142 12.16 -10.29 -16.33
CA HIS A 142 11.37 -9.27 -15.64
C HIS A 142 11.56 -7.89 -16.25
N GLY A 143 10.47 -7.12 -16.27
CA GLY A 143 10.47 -5.71 -16.67
C GLY A 143 10.59 -4.81 -15.45
N TRP A 144 11.79 -4.72 -14.88
CA TRP A 144 12.03 -3.95 -13.67
C TRP A 144 11.82 -2.46 -13.85
N GLN A 145 11.03 -1.87 -12.97
CA GLN A 145 10.85 -0.43 -12.83
C GLN A 145 11.03 -0.02 -11.37
N ALA A 146 11.26 1.28 -11.12
CA ALA A 146 11.22 1.81 -9.76
C ALA A 146 9.79 1.66 -9.20
N ALA A 147 9.67 1.15 -7.99
CA ALA A 147 8.37 1.00 -7.34
C ALA A 147 7.76 2.37 -7.04
N VAL A 148 6.47 2.52 -7.31
CA VAL A 148 5.63 3.55 -6.71
C VAL A 148 4.80 2.94 -5.58
N LEU A 149 4.22 3.80 -4.72
CA LEU A 149 3.45 3.34 -3.56
C LEU A 149 2.30 2.40 -3.97
N ASP A 150 1.65 2.69 -5.09
CA ASP A 150 0.52 1.92 -5.59
C ASP A 150 0.92 0.56 -6.20
N ASP A 151 2.21 0.31 -6.45
CA ASP A 151 2.69 -1.02 -6.84
C ASP A 151 2.74 -1.97 -5.64
N LEU A 152 3.03 -1.43 -4.46
CA LEU A 152 3.11 -2.19 -3.20
C LEU A 152 1.75 -2.30 -2.52
N ILE A 153 0.94 -1.25 -2.60
CA ILE A 153 -0.39 -1.17 -2.00
C ILE A 153 -1.37 -0.74 -3.09
N PRO A 154 -1.77 -1.65 -4.00
CA PRO A 154 -2.63 -1.30 -5.11
C PRO A 154 -4.02 -0.86 -4.63
N PRO A 155 -4.48 0.36 -4.97
CA PRO A 155 -5.82 0.78 -4.65
C PRO A 155 -6.84 -0.02 -5.48
N LYS A 156 -7.77 -0.68 -4.79
CA LYS A 156 -8.94 -1.29 -5.44
C LYS A 156 -10.06 -0.26 -5.49
N PHE A 157 -10.32 0.31 -6.66
CA PHE A 157 -11.41 1.29 -6.82
C PHE A 157 -12.77 0.63 -6.94
N VAL A 158 -13.75 1.21 -6.26
CA VAL A 158 -15.16 0.82 -6.28
C VAL A 158 -16.02 2.02 -6.63
N TRP A 159 -17.23 1.77 -7.16
CA TRP A 159 -18.19 2.83 -7.42
C TRP A 159 -18.84 3.27 -6.12
N HIS A 160 -18.89 4.59 -5.91
CA HIS A 160 -19.60 5.17 -4.79
C HIS A 160 -21.11 4.98 -4.95
N VAL A 161 -21.79 4.49 -3.91
CA VAL A 161 -23.24 4.26 -3.91
C VAL A 161 -23.91 5.27 -2.99
N THR A 162 -24.62 6.25 -3.56
CA THR A 162 -25.29 7.30 -2.77
C THR A 162 -26.53 6.83 -2.02
N ASP A 163 -27.22 5.79 -2.52
CA ASP A 163 -28.43 5.23 -1.93
C ASP A 163 -28.40 3.72 -2.14
N VAL A 164 -28.17 2.98 -1.06
CA VAL A 164 -28.08 1.51 -1.08
C VAL A 164 -29.37 0.83 -1.55
N ASN A 165 -30.51 1.54 -1.51
CA ASN A 165 -31.79 1.03 -1.98
C ASN A 165 -31.98 1.19 -3.50
N LYS A 166 -31.08 1.91 -4.16
CA LYS A 166 -31.13 2.14 -5.62
C LYS A 166 -29.92 1.47 -6.28
N PRO A 167 -30.12 0.41 -7.06
CA PRO A 167 -29.03 -0.22 -7.77
C PRO A 167 -28.41 0.76 -8.77
N LEU A 168 -27.09 0.68 -8.93
CA LEU A 168 -26.37 1.46 -9.94
C LEU A 168 -26.79 1.02 -11.35
N GLU A 169 -27.14 1.98 -12.19
CA GLU A 169 -27.49 1.75 -13.58
C GLU A 169 -26.22 1.57 -14.42
N ARG A 170 -26.16 0.52 -15.23
CA ARG A 170 -24.96 0.20 -16.00
C ARG A 170 -24.63 1.30 -17.01
N GLU A 171 -25.67 1.90 -17.58
CA GLU A 171 -25.64 2.97 -18.57
C GLU A 171 -25.04 4.25 -17.99
N LEU A 172 -25.14 4.44 -16.66
CA LEU A 172 -24.64 5.62 -15.96
C LEU A 172 -23.28 5.42 -15.30
N ARG A 173 -22.60 4.28 -15.53
CA ARG A 173 -21.34 3.92 -14.88
C ARG A 173 -20.25 5.01 -14.94
N ASN A 174 -20.19 5.74 -16.06
CA ASN A 174 -19.20 6.79 -16.29
C ASN A 174 -19.50 8.09 -15.51
N PHE A 175 -20.69 8.21 -14.92
CA PHE A 175 -21.10 9.38 -14.13
C PHE A 175 -21.00 9.15 -12.63
N TYR A 176 -20.76 7.91 -12.18
CA TYR A 176 -20.54 7.62 -10.78
C TYR A 176 -19.10 7.93 -10.38
N GLY A 177 -18.95 8.55 -9.20
CA GLY A 177 -17.64 8.69 -8.58
C GLY A 177 -17.03 7.33 -8.25
N GLN A 178 -15.71 7.25 -8.30
CA GLN A 178 -14.97 6.08 -7.83
C GLN A 178 -14.08 6.48 -6.66
N ALA A 179 -14.00 5.60 -5.66
CA ALA A 179 -13.15 5.76 -4.49
C ALA A 179 -12.41 4.44 -4.21
N PRO A 180 -11.24 4.47 -3.54
CA PRO A 180 -10.63 3.26 -3.02
C PRO A 180 -11.59 2.51 -2.10
N ALA A 181 -11.62 1.18 -2.17
CA ALA A 181 -12.50 0.32 -1.40
C ALA A 181 -12.41 0.59 0.10
N VAL A 182 -11.21 0.79 0.64
CA VAL A 182 -11.01 1.12 2.06
C VAL A 182 -11.72 2.43 2.44
N VAL A 183 -11.63 3.44 1.57
CA VAL A 183 -12.29 4.73 1.79
C VAL A 183 -13.80 4.55 1.74
N GLU A 184 -14.33 3.90 0.70
CA GLU A 184 -15.78 3.69 0.56
C GLU A 184 -16.36 2.85 1.71
N LEU A 185 -15.64 1.83 2.20
CA LEU A 185 -16.06 1.04 3.36
C LEU A 185 -16.20 1.89 4.62
N CYS A 186 -15.25 2.81 4.85
CA CYS A 186 -15.23 3.65 6.05
C CYS A 186 -16.18 4.85 5.95
N THR A 187 -16.34 5.46 4.77
CA THR A 187 -17.21 6.64 4.60
C THR A 187 -18.66 6.28 4.24
N GLY A 188 -18.87 5.17 3.53
CA GLY A 188 -20.18 4.78 3.02
C GLY A 188 -21.16 4.34 4.12
N TRP A 189 -20.66 3.68 5.18
CA TRP A 189 -21.51 3.23 6.28
C TRP A 189 -22.00 4.36 7.19
N CYS A 190 -21.21 5.41 7.38
CA CYS A 190 -21.62 6.57 8.19
C CYS A 190 -22.76 7.40 7.54
N CYS A 191 -22.88 7.40 6.22
CA CYS A 191 -23.82 8.29 5.51
C CYS A 191 -25.20 7.67 5.23
N CYS A 192 -25.35 6.34 5.31
CA CYS A 192 -26.59 5.64 4.95
C CYS A 192 -27.45 5.23 6.16
N ALA A 193 -27.14 5.72 7.35
CA ALA A 193 -27.77 5.34 8.61
C ALA A 193 -28.70 6.42 9.17
#